data_AF-A0A6G3PQ09-F1
#
_entry.id   AF-A0A6G3PQ09-F1
#
_cell.length_a   1.000
_cell.length_b   1.000
_cell.length_c   1.000
_cell.angle_alpha   90.00
_cell.angle_beta   90.00
_cell.angle_gamma   90.00
#
_symmetry.space_group_name_H-M   'P 1'
#
loop_
_entity.id
_entity.type
_entity.pdbx_description
1 polymer ?
#
loop_
_entity_poly.entity_id
_entity_poly.type
_entity_poly.pdbx_seq_one_letter_code
_entity_poly.pdbx_strand_id
1 'polypeptide(L)'
;KAGRHIRREDALSYVAGYTIANDLTNRDQIWRRDDMKAMGTDWIAGKSSPTYLPLGPYLVPAAFVGNPQDLRLTLKLNGEVKQDE
;
A
#
# COMPACT_ATOMS: atom_id res chain seq x y z
N LYS A 1 -16.30 6.69 -7.60
CA LYS A 1 -17.25 6.03 -8.55
C LYS A 1 -17.19 4.52 -8.30
N ALA A 2 -18.31 3.80 -8.29
CA ALA A 2 -18.27 2.34 -8.25
C ALA A 2 -17.96 1.77 -9.66
N GLY A 3 -17.34 0.59 -9.76
CA GLY A 3 -17.05 -0.03 -11.05
C GLY A 3 -16.55 -1.48 -10.93
N ARG A 4 -16.68 -2.24 -12.01
CA ARG A 4 -16.17 -3.61 -12.16
C ARG A 4 -15.63 -3.77 -13.59
N HIS A 5 -14.53 -4.51 -13.76
CA HIS A 5 -13.83 -4.67 -15.05
C HIS A 5 -13.50 -3.34 -15.73
N ILE A 6 -13.02 -2.36 -14.93
CA ILE A 6 -12.60 -1.05 -15.43
C ILE A 6 -11.45 -1.25 -16.42
N ARG A 7 -11.57 -0.70 -17.63
CA ARG A 7 -10.50 -0.77 -18.63
C ARG A 7 -9.28 -0.01 -18.12
N ARG A 8 -8.09 -0.45 -18.51
CA ARG A 8 -6.83 0.13 -18.02
C ARG A 8 -6.76 1.64 -18.29
N GLU A 9 -7.20 2.07 -19.47
CA GLU A 9 -7.24 3.47 -19.89
C GLU A 9 -8.17 4.35 -19.04
N ASP A 10 -9.20 3.76 -18.42
CA ASP A 10 -10.18 4.49 -17.60
C ASP A 10 -9.81 4.50 -16.11
N ALA A 11 -8.83 3.70 -15.69
CA ALA A 11 -8.57 3.39 -14.27
C ALA A 11 -8.41 4.62 -13.38
N LEU A 12 -7.61 5.61 -13.81
CA LEU A 12 -7.36 6.82 -13.01
C LEU A 12 -8.60 7.71 -12.88
N SER A 13 -9.58 7.62 -13.79
CA SER A 13 -10.83 8.38 -13.71
C SER A 13 -11.79 7.92 -12.59
N TYR A 14 -11.47 6.78 -11.95
CA TYR A 14 -12.19 6.22 -10.80
C TYR A 14 -11.52 6.55 -9.46
N VAL A 15 -10.29 7.06 -9.45
CA VAL A 15 -9.55 7.40 -8.23
C VAL A 15 -10.03 8.73 -7.68
N ALA A 16 -10.45 8.76 -6.40
CA ALA A 16 -10.87 9.98 -5.73
C ALA A 16 -9.68 10.83 -5.24
N GLY A 17 -8.61 10.18 -4.80
CA GLY A 17 -7.41 10.82 -4.28
C GLY A 17 -6.36 9.82 -3.84
N TYR A 18 -5.24 10.35 -3.35
CA TYR A 18 -4.08 9.61 -2.92
C TYR A 18 -3.71 10.00 -1.49
N THR A 19 -3.17 9.06 -0.73
CA THR A 19 -2.67 9.29 0.62
C THR A 19 -1.41 8.45 0.83
N ILE A 20 -0.66 8.71 1.90
CA ILE A 20 0.47 7.87 2.28
C ILE A 20 -0.08 6.73 3.13
N ALA A 21 0.42 5.52 2.87
CA ALA A 21 0.10 4.32 3.62
C ALA A 21 1.40 3.62 4.05
N ASN A 22 1.41 3.06 5.26
CA ASN A 22 2.42 2.08 5.63
C ASN A 22 1.73 0.73 5.83
N ASP A 23 2.06 -0.26 5.01
CA ASP A 23 1.52 -1.62 5.10
C ASP A 23 2.41 -2.44 6.05
N LEU A 24 2.24 -2.18 7.35
CA LEU A 24 3.02 -2.84 8.38
C LEU A 24 2.73 -4.33 8.37
N THR A 25 3.78 -5.12 8.59
CA THR A 25 3.63 -6.55 8.58
C THR A 25 4.50 -7.22 9.63
N ASN A 26 3.86 -8.08 10.42
CA ASN A 26 4.56 -9.01 11.28
C ASN A 26 4.98 -10.22 10.45
N ARG A 27 6.23 -10.24 10.01
CA ARG A 27 6.76 -11.33 9.17
C ARG A 27 6.84 -12.66 9.93
N ASP A 28 6.95 -12.65 11.25
CA ASP A 28 7.01 -13.88 12.06
C ASP A 28 5.68 -14.64 12.06
N GLN A 29 4.57 -13.94 11.85
CA GLN A 29 3.24 -14.55 11.68
C GLN A 29 2.96 -14.97 10.23
N ILE A 30 3.88 -14.68 9.30
CA ILE A 30 3.83 -15.14 7.92
C ILE A 30 4.66 -16.42 7.86
N TRP A 31 4.04 -17.53 8.26
CA TRP A 31 4.69 -18.84 8.17
C TRP A 31 5.02 -19.17 6.72
N ARG A 32 6.32 -19.34 6.46
CA ARG A 32 6.82 -19.96 5.24
C ARG A 32 7.27 -21.36 5.63
N ARG A 33 6.50 -22.37 5.26
CA ARG A 33 7.01 -23.74 5.25
C ARG A 33 7.74 -23.96 3.94
N ASP A 34 8.83 -24.71 3.96
CA ASP A 34 9.69 -24.96 2.79
C ASP A 34 8.94 -25.63 1.62
N ASP A 35 7.78 -26.23 1.90
CA ASP A 35 6.88 -26.91 0.95
C ASP A 35 5.61 -26.10 0.61
N MET A 36 5.41 -24.92 1.20
CA MET A 36 4.25 -24.08 0.92
C MET A 36 4.44 -23.26 -0.35
N LYS A 37 3.51 -23.42 -1.31
CA LYS A 37 3.38 -22.47 -2.43
C LYS A 37 3.17 -21.06 -1.86
N ALA A 38 3.71 -20.03 -2.53
CA ALA A 38 3.70 -18.63 -2.06
C ALA A 38 2.32 -18.06 -1.65
N MET A 39 1.21 -18.70 -2.04
CA MET A 39 -0.16 -18.34 -1.66
C MET A 39 -0.71 -19.08 -0.42
N GLY A 40 0.03 -19.99 0.21
CA GLY A 40 -0.43 -20.78 1.36
C GLY A 40 -0.33 -20.07 2.71
N THR A 41 0.27 -18.87 2.75
CA THR A 41 0.51 -18.14 4.01
C THR A 41 -0.66 -17.24 4.37
N ASP A 42 -1.01 -17.20 5.65
CA ASP A 42 -2.02 -16.28 6.18
C ASP A 42 -1.47 -14.85 6.27
N TRP A 43 -1.73 -14.07 5.22
CA TRP A 43 -1.36 -12.67 5.17
C TRP A 43 -2.25 -11.76 6.03
N ILE A 44 -3.48 -12.19 6.34
CA ILE A 44 -4.41 -11.42 7.18
C ILE A 44 -3.85 -11.38 8.60
N ALA A 45 -3.46 -12.53 9.14
CA ALA A 45 -2.83 -12.62 10.46
C ALA A 45 -1.60 -11.71 10.58
N GLY A 46 -0.74 -11.66 9.57
CA GLY A 46 0.48 -10.84 9.58
C GLY A 46 0.26 -9.34 9.37
N LYS A 47 -0.87 -8.90 8.80
CA LYS A 47 -1.07 -7.52 8.31
C LYS A 47 -2.28 -6.78 8.90
N SER A 48 -3.18 -7.47 9.60
CA SER A 48 -4.46 -6.89 10.04
C SER A 48 -4.55 -6.58 11.54
N SER A 49 -3.41 -6.53 12.24
CA SER A 49 -3.38 -6.12 13.65
C SER A 49 -3.77 -4.64 13.82
N PRO A 50 -4.33 -4.22 14.97
CA PRO A 50 -4.57 -2.81 15.24
C PRO A 50 -3.31 -1.98 14.98
N THR A 51 -3.49 -0.81 14.38
CA THR A 51 -2.42 0.14 13.96
C THR A 51 -1.56 -0.27 12.77
N TYR A 52 -1.78 -1.41 12.11
CA TYR A 52 -0.90 -1.89 11.02
C TYR A 52 -1.10 -1.22 9.66
N LEU A 53 -2.12 -0.37 9.53
CA LEU A 53 -2.37 0.43 8.33
C LEU A 53 -2.55 1.90 8.70
N PRO A 54 -1.49 2.61 9.16
CA PRO A 54 -1.55 4.05 9.27
C PRO A 54 -1.72 4.66 7.87
N LEU A 55 -2.73 5.53 7.75
CA LEU A 55 -3.06 6.29 6.55
C LEU A 55 -3.08 7.77 6.88
N GLY A 56 -2.65 8.62 5.94
CA GLY A 56 -2.74 10.08 6.08
C GLY A 56 -1.41 10.80 5.87
N PRO A 57 -1.22 12.01 6.44
CA PRO A 57 -2.19 12.74 7.26
C PRO A 57 -3.40 13.27 6.46
N TYR A 58 -3.31 13.32 5.13
CA TYR A 58 -4.36 13.83 4.25
C TYR A 58 -4.72 12.84 3.16
N LEU A 59 -5.97 12.90 2.72
CA LEU A 59 -6.37 12.39 1.41
C LEU A 59 -6.29 13.56 0.42
N VAL A 60 -5.32 13.53 -0.49
CA VAL A 60 -5.14 14.56 -1.51
C VAL A 60 -6.01 14.22 -2.71
N PRO A 61 -6.99 15.06 -3.10
CA PRO A 61 -7.82 14.79 -4.27
C PRO A 61 -6.97 14.58 -5.54
N ALA A 62 -7.38 13.63 -6.39
CA ALA A 62 -6.58 13.21 -7.54
C ALA A 62 -6.21 14.36 -8.50
N ALA A 63 -7.06 15.39 -8.57
CA ALA A 63 -6.84 16.59 -9.37
C ALA A 63 -5.59 17.40 -8.98
N PHE A 64 -5.04 17.20 -7.77
CA PHE A 64 -3.89 17.95 -7.25
C PHE A 64 -2.58 17.16 -7.22
N VAL A 65 -2.58 15.88 -7.62
CA VAL A 65 -1.41 14.98 -7.49
C VAL A 65 -0.54 14.93 -8.75
N GLY A 66 -1.04 15.41 -9.90
CA GLY A 66 -0.32 15.30 -11.17
C GLY A 66 -0.26 13.85 -11.66
N ASN A 67 0.93 13.36 -12.06
CA ASN A 67 1.12 11.96 -12.43
C ASN A 67 1.38 11.10 -11.18
N PRO A 68 0.42 10.25 -10.74
CA PRO A 68 0.58 9.44 -9.53
C PRO A 68 1.65 8.33 -9.67
N GLN A 69 2.12 8.04 -10.88
CA GLN A 69 3.20 7.09 -11.12
C GLN A 69 4.60 7.73 -11.12
N ASP A 70 4.66 9.05 -10.91
CA ASP A 70 5.90 9.83 -10.86
C ASP A 70 5.93 10.66 -9.57
N LEU A 71 5.80 9.95 -8.44
CA LEU A 71 5.89 10.51 -7.10
C LEU A 71 7.05 9.82 -6.39
N ARG A 72 7.94 10.61 -5.79
CA ARG A 72 9.00 10.07 -4.95
C ARG A 72 8.46 9.65 -3.59
N LEU A 73 8.69 8.40 -3.19
CA LEU A 73 8.29 7.86 -1.91
C LEU A 73 9.53 7.62 -1.04
N THR A 74 9.53 8.15 0.18
CA THR A 74 10.64 7.96 1.11
C THR A 74 10.14 7.48 2.47
N LEU A 75 10.93 6.61 3.12
CA LEU A 75 10.72 6.20 4.50
C LEU A 75 12.02 6.38 5.29
N LYS A 76 11.91 7.06 6.44
CA LYS A 76 13.00 7.20 7.40
C LYS A 76 12.62 6.56 8.72
N LEU A 77 13.53 5.77 9.28
CA LEU A 77 13.42 5.22 10.62
C LEU A 77 14.53 5.85 11.47
N ASN A 78 14.15 6.59 12.52
CA ASN A 78 15.09 7.29 13.41
C ASN A 78 16.08 8.20 12.64
N GLY A 79 15.60 8.85 11.57
CA GLY A 79 16.40 9.73 10.71
C GLY A 79 17.18 9.03 9.60
N GLU A 80 17.32 7.70 9.64
CA GLU A 80 18.01 6.92 8.62
C GLU A 80 17.05 6.52 7.49
N VAL A 81 17.46 6.71 6.23
CA VAL A 81 16.68 6.32 5.06
C VAL A 81 16.64 4.80 4.95
N LYS A 82 15.43 4.23 4.87
CA LYS A 82 15.22 2.79 4.64
C LYS A 82 14.60 2.49 3.29
N GLN A 83 13.85 3.44 2.72
CA GLN A 83 13.28 3.37 1.37
C GLN A 83 13.34 4.75 0.71
N ASP A 84 13.64 4.77 -0.58
CA ASP A 84 13.75 5.96 -1.44
C ASP A 84 13.55 5.52 -2.89
N GLU A 85 12.33 5.68 -3.40
CA GLU A 85 11.89 5.27 -4.74
C GLU A 85 11.26 6.43 -5.51
#